data_AF-A0A1Y1X232-F1
#
_entry.id   AF-A0A1Y1X232-F1
#
_cell.length_a   1.000
_cell.length_b   1.000
_cell.length_c   1.000
_cell.angle_alpha   90.00
_cell.angle_beta   90.00
_cell.angle_gamma   90.00
#
_symmetry.space_group_name_H-M   'P 1'
#
loop_
_entity.id
_entity.type
_entity.pdbx_description
1 polymer ?
#
loop_
_entity_poly.entity_id
_entity_poly.type
_entity_poly.pdbx_seq_one_letter_code
_entity_poly.pdbx_strand_id
1 'polypeptide(L)'
;MISSRTIKRNKLLISIIIIFIFVTSFSVIYKNTLSSNNFTKTITNEELSKHLENINFDTNNVNEGSVNYNIFGDDVNEMGNKNIKLDDIEQLINESNKGKSKEENDIENDEKNKKTDKPNSKYYNLDKHANGIRLNIKSLLLSEEEEENENENENENENENENENENENENDDIIKELPQLTARLCDVDYTISPETYEGQEISCNKGYVINIDDVFFGRRAGDKETCSKDVNGYSYPEEYLIVNEDEKCETHPVDSIKYLCEGKRKCEIKPTGSMYGYPCVKRHYYMEIKYHCKREEDKKDPNFAIVMFADKIKEETIYDHAVSQFAQYADVHNYKFFLEQKVIDPERPIFYMKLYSVLEYVIKGLKDKSYEWVFWVDGDVTLVNPNIKLDAFIPPEDQEDIHLVIADDFLGLNAGIFLIRVHPWSLSFLMRACSYAFYNKDAYLVYVDQTAMYYVLTEQKEDKHYIIVPQNWFNSYYCDDDCEGKAQKGDFLVHFAGYIDKDYTSELMKQKMISNKEWCSRTTKEMRKTVLDYYNLPKDQQHHI
;
A
#
# COMPACT_ATOMS: atom_id res chain seq x y z
N MET A 1 -64.67 -26.33 35.76
CA MET A 1 -63.41 -25.56 35.80
C MET A 1 -62.32 -26.40 35.16
N ILE A 2 -62.14 -26.21 33.85
CA ILE A 2 -61.17 -26.92 32.99
C ILE A 2 -60.38 -25.83 32.26
N SER A 3 -59.11 -26.11 32.01
CA SER A 3 -58.19 -25.43 31.07
C SER A 3 -57.10 -24.56 31.71
N SER A 4 -55.92 -25.18 31.86
CA SER A 4 -54.62 -24.49 31.86
C SER A 4 -53.47 -25.45 31.43
N ARG A 5 -53.71 -26.78 31.43
CA ARG A 5 -52.71 -27.77 30.97
C ARG A 5 -52.73 -28.09 29.47
N THR A 6 -53.70 -27.60 28.69
CA THR A 6 -53.81 -27.93 27.24
C THR A 6 -53.08 -26.91 26.34
N ILE A 7 -52.76 -25.71 26.81
CA ILE A 7 -52.19 -24.63 25.96
C ILE A 7 -50.65 -24.70 25.87
N LYS A 8 -49.94 -25.17 26.92
CA LYS A 8 -48.47 -25.29 26.88
C LYS A 8 -47.97 -26.47 26.04
N ARG A 9 -48.76 -27.53 25.87
CA ARG A 9 -48.37 -28.69 25.04
C ARG A 9 -48.48 -28.42 23.54
N ASN A 10 -49.38 -27.52 23.12
CA ASN A 10 -49.51 -27.14 21.71
C ASN A 10 -48.42 -26.16 21.24
N LYS A 11 -47.90 -25.27 22.08
CA LYS A 11 -46.78 -24.39 21.68
C LYS A 11 -45.47 -25.16 21.49
N LEU A 12 -45.18 -26.17 22.32
CA LEU A 12 -43.97 -26.99 22.16
C LEU A 12 -44.06 -27.92 20.93
N LEU A 13 -45.25 -28.46 20.62
CA LEU A 13 -45.45 -29.25 19.40
C LEU A 13 -45.34 -28.40 18.13
N ILE A 14 -45.83 -27.16 18.14
CA ILE A 14 -45.76 -26.25 16.99
C ILE A 14 -44.32 -25.79 16.75
N SER A 15 -43.53 -25.50 17.79
CA SER A 15 -42.10 -25.18 17.63
C SER A 15 -41.27 -26.38 17.10
N ILE A 16 -41.57 -27.61 17.52
CA ILE A 16 -40.88 -28.81 17.01
C ILE A 16 -41.29 -29.11 15.56
N ILE A 17 -42.55 -28.87 15.17
CA ILE A 17 -43.01 -29.02 13.79
C ILE A 17 -42.43 -27.95 12.87
N ILE A 18 -42.27 -26.69 13.34
CA ILE A 18 -41.62 -25.62 12.56
C ILE A 18 -40.12 -25.90 12.37
N ILE A 19 -39.43 -26.43 13.39
CA ILE A 19 -38.03 -26.85 13.26
C ILE A 19 -37.90 -28.06 12.30
N PHE A 20 -38.82 -29.02 12.34
CA PHE A 20 -38.81 -30.15 11.39
C PHE A 20 -39.17 -29.74 9.95
N ILE A 21 -40.03 -28.74 9.75
CA ILE A 21 -40.36 -28.20 8.42
C ILE A 21 -39.16 -27.41 7.87
N PHE A 22 -38.46 -26.61 8.69
CA PHE A 22 -37.24 -25.91 8.23
C PHE A 22 -36.08 -26.87 7.90
N VAL A 23 -35.91 -27.96 8.66
CA VAL A 23 -34.84 -28.96 8.41
C VAL A 23 -35.15 -29.86 7.20
N THR A 24 -36.43 -30.11 6.89
CA THR A 24 -36.83 -30.91 5.71
C THR A 24 -36.95 -30.08 4.43
N SER A 25 -37.27 -28.78 4.52
CA SER A 25 -37.28 -27.87 3.36
C SER A 25 -35.88 -27.47 2.88
N PHE A 26 -34.86 -27.46 3.75
CA PHE A 26 -33.46 -27.29 3.33
C PHE A 26 -32.87 -28.56 2.66
N SER A 27 -33.46 -29.73 2.92
CA SER A 27 -32.99 -31.01 2.35
C SER A 27 -33.57 -31.34 0.97
N VAL A 28 -34.55 -30.57 0.47
CA VAL A 28 -35.29 -30.87 -0.78
C VAL A 28 -35.00 -29.87 -1.92
N ILE A 29 -34.31 -28.76 -1.67
CA ILE A 29 -33.88 -27.82 -2.74
C ILE A 29 -32.38 -27.94 -3.07
N TYR A 30 -31.64 -28.85 -2.41
CA TYR A 30 -30.25 -29.18 -2.74
C TYR A 30 -30.11 -30.65 -3.16
N LYS A 31 -30.92 -31.07 -4.13
CA LYS A 31 -30.74 -32.38 -4.79
C LYS A 31 -31.33 -32.36 -6.20
N ASN A 32 -30.74 -31.54 -7.08
CA ASN A 32 -30.62 -31.79 -8.52
C ASN A 32 -29.91 -30.64 -9.24
N THR A 33 -28.60 -30.47 -8.97
CA THR A 33 -27.59 -30.16 -10.00
C THR A 33 -26.22 -30.25 -9.35
N LEU A 34 -25.57 -31.40 -9.56
CA LEU A 34 -24.23 -31.71 -9.11
C LEU A 34 -23.37 -31.90 -10.37
N SER A 35 -22.43 -30.97 -10.58
CA SER A 35 -21.18 -31.06 -11.33
C SER A 35 -20.57 -29.66 -11.21
N SER A 36 -19.47 -29.37 -10.51
CA SER A 36 -18.27 -30.15 -10.19
C SER A 36 -17.54 -29.51 -8.99
N ASN A 37 -17.02 -30.34 -8.09
CA ASN A 37 -16.01 -30.14 -7.03
C ASN A 37 -15.62 -28.71 -6.59
N ASN A 38 -16.05 -28.30 -5.39
CA ASN A 38 -15.33 -27.37 -4.53
C ASN A 38 -15.20 -27.96 -3.12
N PHE A 39 -14.00 -27.82 -2.54
CA PHE A 39 -13.65 -28.22 -1.19
C PHE A 39 -14.45 -27.40 -0.16
N THR A 40 -15.33 -28.05 0.61
CA THR A 40 -15.91 -27.48 1.83
C THR A 40 -15.22 -28.05 3.05
N LYS A 41 -14.49 -27.21 3.79
CA LYS A 41 -14.00 -27.51 5.14
C LYS A 41 -15.14 -27.24 6.13
N THR A 42 -15.57 -28.26 6.87
CA THR A 42 -16.63 -28.15 7.88
C THR A 42 -16.02 -27.67 9.20
N ILE A 43 -16.32 -26.44 9.60
CA ILE A 43 -16.00 -25.89 10.94
C ILE A 43 -16.91 -26.59 11.95
N THR A 44 -16.33 -27.04 13.07
CA THR A 44 -17.08 -27.80 14.10
C THR A 44 -17.70 -26.86 15.12
N ASN A 45 -18.80 -27.30 15.78
CA ASN A 45 -19.53 -26.49 16.78
C ASN A 45 -18.66 -26.01 17.97
N GLU A 46 -17.49 -26.60 18.17
CA GLU A 46 -16.53 -26.22 19.21
C GLU A 46 -15.74 -24.95 18.85
N GLU A 47 -15.53 -24.67 17.55
CA GLU A 47 -14.91 -23.43 17.06
C GLU A 47 -15.89 -22.25 17.10
N LEU A 48 -17.19 -22.50 16.89
CA LEU A 48 -18.24 -21.48 17.01
C LEU A 48 -18.45 -21.03 18.47
N SER A 49 -18.27 -21.95 19.44
CA SER A 49 -18.42 -21.66 20.87
C SER A 49 -17.33 -20.73 21.40
N LYS A 50 -16.13 -20.72 20.80
CA LYS A 50 -15.04 -19.81 21.20
C LYS A 50 -15.21 -18.39 20.67
N HIS A 51 -16.03 -18.18 19.64
CA HIS A 51 -16.31 -16.85 19.08
C HIS A 51 -17.55 -16.18 19.68
N LEU A 52 -18.35 -16.90 20.47
CA LEU A 52 -19.64 -16.42 20.99
C LEU A 52 -19.66 -16.11 22.49
N GLU A 53 -18.54 -16.23 23.21
CA GLU A 53 -18.50 -15.95 24.66
C GLU A 53 -18.57 -14.45 25.04
N ASN A 54 -18.55 -13.51 24.08
CA ASN A 54 -18.56 -12.07 24.38
C ASN A 54 -19.82 -11.31 23.94
N ILE A 55 -20.93 -11.98 23.61
CA ILE A 55 -22.16 -11.30 23.18
C ILE A 55 -23.31 -11.64 24.11
N ASN A 56 -23.61 -10.74 25.03
CA ASN A 56 -24.75 -10.84 25.95
C ASN A 56 -25.97 -10.16 25.30
N PHE A 57 -26.89 -10.93 24.72
CA PHE A 57 -28.16 -10.41 24.17
C PHE A 57 -29.27 -10.50 25.21
N ASP A 58 -29.81 -9.35 25.63
CA ASP A 58 -31.04 -9.26 26.41
C ASP A 58 -32.26 -9.28 25.46
N THR A 59 -32.98 -10.40 25.43
CA THR A 59 -34.15 -10.60 24.57
C THR A 59 -35.40 -10.08 25.24
N ASN A 60 -35.75 -8.80 25.05
CA ASN A 60 -37.09 -8.28 25.36
C ASN A 60 -37.51 -7.16 24.41
N ASN A 61 -38.00 -7.52 23.22
CA ASN A 61 -39.16 -6.93 22.52
C ASN A 61 -39.13 -7.28 21.04
N VAL A 62 -39.79 -8.38 20.68
CA VAL A 62 -40.17 -8.65 19.29
C VAL A 62 -41.61 -8.19 19.13
N ASN A 63 -41.84 -7.16 18.32
CA ASN A 63 -43.12 -6.94 17.68
C ASN A 63 -42.91 -6.93 16.16
N GLU A 64 -43.68 -7.80 15.50
CA GLU A 64 -43.74 -8.01 14.07
C GLU A 64 -44.25 -6.76 13.34
N GLY A 65 -43.57 -6.37 12.25
CA GLY A 65 -44.16 -5.48 11.24
C GLY A 65 -43.17 -4.59 10.49
N SER A 66 -42.98 -4.89 9.20
CA SER A 66 -42.37 -4.07 8.14
C SER A 66 -40.92 -3.59 8.34
N VAL A 67 -39.97 -4.31 7.74
CA VAL A 67 -38.59 -3.83 7.52
C VAL A 67 -38.57 -2.92 6.29
N ASN A 68 -38.44 -1.61 6.53
CA ASN A 68 -38.02 -0.62 5.53
C ASN A 68 -36.52 -0.42 5.69
N TYR A 69 -35.76 -0.52 4.59
CA TYR A 69 -34.33 -0.23 4.58
C TYR A 69 -34.09 1.27 4.77
N ASN A 70 -33.60 1.65 5.95
CA ASN A 70 -32.93 2.91 6.23
C ASN A 70 -31.73 2.58 7.12
N ILE A 71 -30.54 2.47 6.54
CA ILE A 71 -29.28 2.43 7.31
C ILE A 71 -28.58 3.77 7.08
N PHE A 72 -29.01 4.76 7.86
CA PHE A 72 -28.23 5.90 8.31
C PHE A 72 -29.01 6.51 9.48
N GLY A 73 -28.46 6.36 10.68
CA GLY A 73 -28.98 6.95 11.90
C GLY A 73 -29.36 5.90 12.93
N ASP A 74 -28.44 5.63 13.85
CA ASP A 74 -28.72 5.39 15.27
C ASP A 74 -27.39 5.43 16.03
N ASP A 75 -26.96 6.66 16.37
CA ASP A 75 -26.08 6.95 17.52
C ASP A 75 -26.42 8.34 18.08
N VAL A 76 -27.73 8.62 18.18
CA VAL A 76 -28.27 9.71 18.99
C VAL A 76 -29.47 9.13 19.71
N ASN A 77 -29.25 8.46 20.85
CA ASN A 77 -30.17 8.42 22.00
C ASN A 77 -29.68 7.42 23.06
N GLU A 78 -28.64 7.79 23.83
CA GLU A 78 -28.55 7.37 25.23
C GLU A 78 -27.62 8.29 26.06
N MET A 79 -28.05 9.54 26.25
CA MET A 79 -27.73 10.27 27.49
C MET A 79 -29.04 10.80 28.07
N GLY A 80 -29.56 10.06 29.05
CA GLY A 80 -30.77 10.42 29.76
C GLY A 80 -30.66 11.77 30.50
N ASN A 81 -31.71 12.57 30.36
CA ASN A 81 -32.28 13.46 31.37
C ASN A 81 -31.31 14.06 32.42
N LYS A 82 -30.74 15.22 32.09
CA LYS A 82 -30.60 16.32 33.06
C LYS A 82 -31.23 17.57 32.46
N ASN A 83 -32.31 18.04 33.07
CA ASN A 83 -32.93 19.32 32.77
C ASN A 83 -31.93 20.45 33.13
N ILE A 84 -31.19 20.95 32.16
CA ILE A 84 -30.45 22.21 32.26
C ILE A 84 -31.43 23.32 31.86
N LYS A 85 -31.67 24.27 32.76
CA LYS A 85 -32.56 25.40 32.47
C LYS A 85 -31.85 26.37 31.53
N LEU A 86 -32.58 26.95 30.59
CA LEU A 86 -32.05 27.93 29.62
C LEU A 86 -31.30 29.10 30.29
N ASP A 87 -31.68 29.45 31.52
CA ASP A 87 -31.06 30.53 32.30
C ASP A 87 -29.59 30.23 32.67
N ASP A 88 -29.19 28.95 32.77
CA ASP A 88 -27.83 28.53 33.10
C ASP A 88 -26.88 28.64 31.89
N ILE A 89 -27.42 28.62 30.66
CA ILE A 89 -26.66 28.74 29.41
C ILE A 89 -26.36 30.22 29.10
N GLU A 90 -27.29 31.14 29.39
CA GLU A 90 -27.06 32.58 29.23
C GLU A 90 -26.01 33.13 30.21
N GLN A 91 -25.88 32.53 31.39
CA GLN A 91 -24.85 32.95 32.36
C GLN A 91 -23.44 32.52 31.92
N LEU A 92 -23.29 31.32 31.34
CA LEU A 92 -22.01 30.83 30.82
C LEU A 92 -21.53 31.58 29.56
N ILE A 93 -22.46 31.98 28.69
CA ILE A 93 -22.14 32.82 27.50
C ILE A 93 -21.70 34.23 27.93
N ASN A 94 -22.29 34.79 28.99
CA ASN A 94 -21.93 36.11 29.50
C ASN A 94 -20.60 36.12 30.28
N GLU A 95 -20.18 35.00 30.85
CA GLU A 95 -18.86 34.85 31.50
C GLU A 95 -17.73 34.63 30.47
N SER A 96 -18.00 33.91 29.37
CA SER A 96 -17.07 33.75 28.23
C SER A 96 -16.76 35.08 27.51
N ASN A 97 -17.75 35.97 27.42
CA ASN A 97 -17.60 37.26 26.73
C ASN A 97 -16.94 38.37 27.57
N LYS A 98 -16.69 38.15 28.87
CA LYS A 98 -15.98 39.13 29.73
C LYS A 98 -14.45 39.04 29.66
N GLY A 99 -13.90 37.98 29.04
CA GLY A 99 -12.46 37.78 28.87
C GLY A 99 -11.87 38.28 27.54
N LYS A 100 -12.70 38.58 26.53
CA LYS A 100 -12.24 38.84 25.15
C LYS A 100 -11.85 40.28 24.81
N SER A 101 -12.03 41.26 25.69
CA SER A 101 -11.82 42.68 25.33
C SER A 101 -10.47 43.28 25.73
N LYS A 102 -9.43 42.45 26.00
CA LYS A 102 -8.10 42.97 26.40
C LYS A 102 -6.89 42.39 25.65
N GLU A 103 -7.01 41.29 24.90
CA GLU A 103 -5.90 40.72 24.12
C GLU A 103 -5.94 41.05 22.62
N GLU A 104 -7.04 41.60 22.10
CA GLU A 104 -7.17 41.93 20.67
C GLU A 104 -6.41 43.21 20.23
N ASN A 105 -5.97 44.06 21.16
CA ASN A 105 -5.31 45.34 20.81
C ASN A 105 -3.78 45.26 20.73
N ASP A 106 -3.16 44.18 21.22
CA ASP A 106 -1.69 44.03 21.24
C ASP A 106 -1.17 43.19 20.04
N ILE A 107 -2.04 42.48 19.32
CA ILE A 107 -1.66 41.65 18.15
C ILE A 107 -1.65 42.47 16.84
N GLU A 108 -2.47 43.52 16.74
CA GLU A 108 -2.67 44.27 15.49
C GLU A 108 -1.47 45.20 15.10
N ASN A 109 -0.50 45.39 16.01
CA ASN A 109 0.65 46.27 15.78
C ASN A 109 1.94 45.56 15.36
N ASP A 110 2.06 44.23 15.53
CA ASP A 110 3.26 43.46 15.17
C ASP A 110 3.20 42.84 13.76
N GLU A 111 2.03 42.77 13.11
CA GLU A 111 1.88 42.17 11.78
C GLU A 111 2.26 43.09 10.60
N LYS A 112 2.49 44.39 10.83
CA LYS A 112 2.72 45.34 9.71
C LYS A 112 4.14 45.36 9.14
N ASN A 113 5.09 44.56 9.64
CA ASN A 113 6.50 44.67 9.21
C ASN A 113 7.28 43.35 8.97
N LYS A 114 6.62 42.20 8.72
CA LYS A 114 7.31 41.01 8.19
C LYS A 114 6.94 40.79 6.72
N LYS A 115 7.92 40.85 5.83
CA LYS A 115 7.81 40.21 4.50
C LYS A 115 7.69 38.70 4.74
N THR A 116 6.46 38.18 4.79
CA THR A 116 6.20 36.75 4.94
C THR A 116 6.41 36.05 3.60
N ASP A 117 7.32 35.09 3.56
CA ASP A 117 7.48 34.17 2.43
C ASP A 117 6.15 33.42 2.20
N LYS A 118 5.46 33.76 1.13
CA LYS A 118 4.20 33.10 0.77
C LYS A 118 4.46 31.62 0.46
N PRO A 119 3.62 30.69 0.96
CA PRO A 119 3.68 29.30 0.54
C PRO A 119 3.29 29.27 -0.94
N ASN A 120 4.25 29.02 -1.83
CA ASN A 120 4.06 28.95 -3.29
C ASN A 120 4.55 27.59 -3.80
N SER A 121 3.76 26.92 -4.64
CA SER A 121 4.09 25.64 -5.28
C SER A 121 3.82 25.73 -6.79
N LYS A 122 4.62 25.03 -7.59
CA LYS A 122 4.41 24.96 -9.05
C LYS A 122 3.25 24.04 -9.43
N TYR A 123 2.81 23.17 -8.51
CA TYR A 123 1.78 22.17 -8.76
C TYR A 123 0.37 22.63 -8.38
N TYR A 124 0.26 23.53 -7.42
CA TYR A 124 -1.03 23.96 -6.88
C TYR A 124 -1.01 25.47 -6.61
N ASN A 125 -2.03 26.18 -7.10
CA ASN A 125 -2.09 27.64 -6.98
C ASN A 125 -2.53 28.04 -5.57
N LEU A 126 -1.57 28.56 -4.80
CA LEU A 126 -1.74 28.90 -3.39
C LEU A 126 -2.30 30.32 -3.15
N ASP A 127 -2.49 31.13 -4.20
CA ASP A 127 -2.83 32.57 -4.09
C ASP A 127 -4.33 32.90 -4.14
N LYS A 128 -5.23 31.92 -4.30
CA LYS A 128 -6.67 32.17 -4.15
C LYS A 128 -7.03 32.14 -2.66
N HIS A 129 -7.15 33.33 -2.06
CA HIS A 129 -7.82 33.60 -0.78
C HIS A 129 -7.15 33.19 0.55
N ALA A 130 -5.85 32.92 0.60
CA ALA A 130 -5.21 32.56 1.89
C ALA A 130 -4.90 33.80 2.76
N ASN A 131 -5.71 34.05 3.79
CA ASN A 131 -5.42 35.00 4.88
C ASN A 131 -4.36 34.48 5.88
N GLY A 132 -3.32 33.77 5.41
CA GLY A 132 -2.18 33.35 6.24
C GLY A 132 -2.30 32.01 7.01
N ILE A 133 -3.33 31.19 6.76
CA ILE A 133 -3.62 29.96 7.56
C ILE A 133 -2.89 28.69 7.02
N ARG A 134 -2.35 28.71 5.80
CA ARG A 134 -1.64 27.55 5.22
C ARG A 134 -0.23 27.41 5.79
N LEU A 135 0.15 26.18 6.17
CA LEU A 135 1.52 25.86 6.58
C LEU A 135 2.50 26.08 5.42
N ASN A 136 3.60 26.77 5.71
CA ASN A 136 4.75 26.88 4.83
C ASN A 136 5.72 25.73 5.11
N ILE A 137 5.71 24.71 4.27
CA ILE A 137 6.52 23.50 4.47
C ILE A 137 8.02 23.83 4.47
N LYS A 138 8.45 24.79 3.65
CA LYS A 138 9.85 25.21 3.59
C LYS A 138 10.36 25.76 4.92
N SER A 139 9.49 26.37 5.72
CA SER A 139 9.85 26.92 7.04
C SER A 139 10.02 25.87 8.13
N LEU A 140 9.56 24.63 7.88
CA LEU A 140 9.66 23.50 8.81
C LEU A 140 10.86 22.60 8.49
N LEU A 141 11.60 22.90 7.41
CA LEU A 141 12.81 22.16 7.07
C LEU A 141 13.92 22.50 8.05
N LEU A 142 14.68 21.48 8.44
CA LEU A 142 15.92 21.64 9.19
C LEU A 142 16.95 22.39 8.32
N SER A 143 17.80 23.16 8.99
CA SER A 143 18.92 23.83 8.34
C SER A 143 20.05 22.84 8.00
N GLU A 144 20.87 23.16 6.99
CA GLU A 144 22.03 22.34 6.62
C GLU A 144 22.99 22.09 7.81
N GLU A 145 23.14 23.07 8.72
CA GLU A 145 23.93 22.94 9.95
C GLU A 145 23.32 21.96 10.97
N GLU A 146 22.00 21.81 11.02
CA GLU A 146 21.31 20.85 11.90
C GLU A 146 21.40 19.42 11.36
N GLU A 147 21.50 19.23 10.04
CA GLU A 147 21.77 17.92 9.43
C GLU A 147 23.23 17.45 9.63
N GLU A 148 24.19 18.38 9.75
CA GLU A 148 25.62 18.08 9.93
C GLU A 148 26.04 17.88 11.40
N ASN A 149 25.50 18.67 12.35
CA ASN A 149 25.90 18.60 13.77
C ASN A 149 25.53 17.27 14.47
N GLU A 150 24.67 16.45 13.88
CA GLU A 150 24.38 15.09 14.37
C GLU A 150 25.31 14.02 13.76
N ASN A 151 25.96 14.29 12.63
CA ASN A 151 26.97 13.38 12.06
C ASN A 151 28.26 13.37 12.88
N GLU A 152 28.57 14.44 13.64
CA GLU A 152 29.75 14.47 14.53
C GLU A 152 29.56 13.66 15.82
N ASN A 153 28.33 13.50 16.31
CA ASN A 153 28.04 12.76 17.55
C ASN A 153 28.05 11.22 17.38
N GLU A 154 28.09 10.69 16.15
CA GLU A 154 28.29 9.26 15.87
C GLU A 154 29.79 8.89 15.72
N ASN A 155 30.71 9.85 15.61
CA ASN A 155 32.15 9.59 15.42
C ASN A 155 32.96 9.40 16.73
N GLU A 156 32.35 9.48 17.90
CA GLU A 156 33.06 9.28 19.18
C GLU A 156 33.10 7.81 19.69
N ASN A 157 32.55 6.83 18.96
CA ASN A 157 32.53 5.42 19.41
C ASN A 157 33.02 4.39 18.39
N GLU A 158 33.96 4.74 17.51
CA GLU A 158 34.80 3.76 16.79
C GLU A 158 36.27 4.20 16.80
N ASN A 159 36.84 4.30 18.00
CA ASN A 159 38.30 4.35 18.18
C ASN A 159 38.74 3.14 18.98
N GLU A 160 38.92 2.01 18.31
CA GLU A 160 39.85 0.95 18.74
C GLU A 160 40.09 -0.03 17.58
N ASN A 161 41.12 0.26 16.78
CA ASN A 161 42.13 -0.67 16.23
C ASN A 161 42.66 -0.17 14.87
N GLU A 162 43.41 0.92 14.89
CA GLU A 162 44.46 1.14 13.89
C GLU A 162 45.76 0.53 14.44
N ASN A 163 46.21 -0.54 13.79
CA ASN A 163 47.61 -0.81 13.46
C ASN A 163 47.68 -2.17 12.79
N GLU A 164 47.82 -2.21 11.46
CA GLU A 164 48.94 -2.90 10.81
C GLU A 164 48.84 -2.82 9.28
N ASN A 165 49.91 -2.25 8.72
CA ASN A 165 50.46 -2.46 7.37
C ASN A 165 49.89 -1.65 6.20
N GLU A 166 50.51 -0.48 6.02
CA GLU A 166 50.87 0.05 4.70
C GLU A 166 51.65 -1.01 3.91
N ASN A 167 51.07 -1.49 2.81
CA ASN A 167 51.74 -1.87 1.56
C ASN A 167 50.69 -2.40 0.58
N GLU A 168 50.01 -1.52 -0.13
CA GLU A 168 49.44 -1.89 -1.43
C GLU A 168 50.07 -1.03 -2.53
N ASN A 169 50.95 -1.72 -3.24
CA ASN A 169 51.55 -1.30 -4.48
C ASN A 169 50.46 -0.96 -5.50
N GLU A 170 50.80 0.03 -6.34
CA GLU A 170 50.34 0.19 -7.72
C GLU A 170 49.80 -1.11 -8.32
N ASN A 171 48.49 -1.19 -8.49
CA ASN A 171 47.87 -1.99 -9.52
C ASN A 171 46.83 -1.12 -10.20
N ASP A 172 47.20 -0.73 -11.42
CA ASP A 172 46.35 -0.11 -12.43
C ASP A 172 44.93 -0.69 -12.42
N ASP A 173 43.96 0.21 -12.59
CA ASP A 173 42.58 -0.05 -12.96
C ASP A 173 42.50 -0.90 -14.24
N ILE A 174 42.70 -2.21 -14.11
CA ILE A 174 42.11 -3.16 -15.04
C ILE A 174 40.68 -3.34 -14.55
N ILE A 175 39.75 -2.60 -15.15
CA ILE A 175 38.33 -3.00 -15.14
C ILE A 175 38.31 -4.42 -15.73
N LYS A 176 38.39 -5.44 -14.87
CA LYS A 176 38.11 -6.81 -15.28
C LYS A 176 36.64 -6.82 -15.68
N GLU A 177 36.39 -6.81 -16.98
CA GLU A 177 35.07 -7.14 -17.51
C GLU A 177 34.62 -8.43 -16.84
N LEU A 178 33.52 -8.35 -16.07
CA LEU A 178 32.97 -9.51 -15.41
C LEU A 178 32.60 -10.56 -16.48
N PRO A 179 32.76 -11.86 -16.15
CA PRO A 179 32.54 -12.90 -17.14
C PRO A 179 31.11 -12.84 -17.67
N GLN A 180 30.98 -13.07 -18.97
CA GLN A 180 29.69 -13.29 -19.59
C GLN A 180 29.06 -14.58 -19.04
N LEU A 181 27.84 -14.44 -18.55
CA LEU A 181 26.99 -15.51 -18.04
C LEU A 181 26.03 -15.97 -19.13
N THR A 182 25.60 -17.23 -19.05
CA THR A 182 24.58 -17.79 -19.94
C THR A 182 23.53 -18.51 -19.11
N ALA A 183 22.31 -18.00 -19.13
CA ALA A 183 21.15 -18.64 -18.51
C ALA A 183 20.33 -19.36 -19.58
N ARG A 184 19.85 -20.56 -19.27
CA ARG A 184 18.92 -21.32 -20.12
C ARG A 184 17.61 -21.51 -19.38
N LEU A 185 16.55 -20.93 -19.92
CA LEU A 185 15.22 -20.91 -19.33
C LEU A 185 14.27 -21.73 -20.21
N CYS A 186 13.58 -22.69 -19.63
CA CYS A 186 12.68 -23.58 -20.38
C CYS A 186 11.30 -22.96 -20.57
N ASP A 187 10.72 -23.13 -21.76
CA ASP A 187 9.32 -22.77 -21.93
C ASP A 187 8.40 -23.63 -21.07
N VAL A 188 7.24 -23.07 -20.76
CA VAL A 188 6.13 -23.80 -20.18
C VAL A 188 5.13 -24.06 -21.30
N ASP A 189 4.44 -25.19 -21.23
CA ASP A 189 3.42 -25.61 -22.19
C ASP A 189 2.53 -24.42 -22.61
N TYR A 190 2.39 -24.21 -23.91
CA TYR A 190 1.64 -23.08 -24.49
C TYR A 190 0.14 -23.07 -24.13
N THR A 191 -0.37 -24.17 -23.55
CA THR A 191 -1.73 -24.25 -23.02
C THR A 191 -1.88 -23.63 -21.62
N ILE A 192 -0.77 -23.36 -20.94
CA ILE A 192 -0.74 -22.73 -19.61
C ILE A 192 -0.55 -21.23 -19.78
N SER A 193 -1.40 -20.45 -19.11
CA SER A 193 -1.32 -18.99 -19.15
C SER A 193 -0.05 -18.51 -18.41
N PRO A 194 0.74 -17.58 -18.97
CA PRO A 194 1.90 -17.01 -18.28
C PRO A 194 1.59 -16.41 -16.90
N GLU A 195 0.35 -15.98 -16.69
CA GLU A 195 -0.14 -15.39 -15.44
C GLU A 195 -0.27 -16.41 -14.31
N THR A 196 -0.31 -17.72 -14.59
CA THR A 196 -0.62 -18.75 -13.59
C THR A 196 0.59 -19.44 -12.98
N TYR A 197 1.81 -19.06 -13.37
CA TYR A 197 3.03 -19.67 -12.85
C TYR A 197 4.15 -18.64 -12.69
N GLU A 198 5.15 -18.97 -11.87
CA GLU A 198 6.33 -18.12 -11.65
C GLU A 198 7.36 -18.31 -12.77
N GLY A 199 7.96 -17.22 -13.22
CA GLY A 199 9.04 -17.26 -14.20
C GLY A 199 10.34 -17.80 -13.62
N GLN A 200 11.32 -17.92 -14.51
CA GLN A 200 12.69 -18.30 -14.14
C GLN A 200 13.55 -17.06 -14.04
N GLU A 201 14.54 -17.09 -13.16
CA GLU A 201 15.26 -15.88 -12.76
C GLU A 201 16.71 -15.86 -13.27
N ILE A 202 17.18 -14.66 -13.59
CA ILE A 202 18.60 -14.33 -13.71
C ILE A 202 18.95 -13.28 -12.66
N SER A 203 20.18 -13.31 -12.15
CA SER A 203 20.61 -12.38 -11.11
C SER A 203 22.10 -12.04 -11.15
N CYS A 204 22.43 -10.91 -10.54
CA CYS A 204 23.77 -10.44 -10.22
C CYS A 204 23.97 -10.36 -8.70
N ASN A 205 25.23 -10.34 -8.28
CA ASN A 205 25.58 -10.13 -6.87
C ASN A 205 25.27 -8.70 -6.41
N LYS A 206 25.21 -8.47 -5.10
CA LYS A 206 24.99 -7.14 -4.51
C LYS A 206 26.02 -6.13 -5.07
N GLY A 207 25.55 -4.93 -5.42
CA GLY A 207 26.34 -3.87 -6.05
C GLY A 207 26.55 -4.02 -7.57
N TYR A 208 25.89 -5.01 -8.19
CA TYR A 208 25.95 -5.23 -9.63
C TYR A 208 24.54 -5.38 -10.22
N VAL A 209 24.39 -4.90 -11.45
CA VAL A 209 23.15 -4.96 -12.22
C VAL A 209 23.32 -5.73 -13.52
N ILE A 210 22.23 -6.31 -14.00
CA ILE A 210 22.17 -7.10 -15.23
C ILE A 210 22.36 -6.19 -16.45
N ASN A 211 23.25 -6.59 -17.34
CA ASN A 211 23.41 -6.02 -18.68
C ASN A 211 23.24 -7.14 -19.73
N ILE A 212 22.19 -7.07 -20.54
CA ILE A 212 21.87 -8.11 -21.52
C ILE A 212 22.69 -7.94 -22.79
N ASP A 213 23.37 -9.00 -23.21
CA ASP A 213 24.22 -9.02 -24.41
C ASP A 213 23.48 -9.57 -25.63
N ASP A 214 22.82 -10.72 -25.46
CA ASP A 214 22.14 -11.45 -26.53
C ASP A 214 21.06 -12.36 -25.94
N VAL A 215 20.03 -12.64 -26.75
CA VAL A 215 18.91 -13.49 -26.36
C VAL A 215 18.53 -14.33 -27.57
N PHE A 216 18.50 -15.65 -27.37
CA PHE A 216 17.92 -16.62 -28.28
C PHE A 216 16.62 -17.14 -27.66
N PHE A 217 15.56 -17.27 -28.45
CA PHE A 217 14.34 -17.96 -28.06
C PHE A 217 13.88 -18.90 -29.17
N GLY A 218 13.81 -20.20 -28.88
CA GLY A 218 13.45 -21.21 -29.88
C GLY A 218 14.07 -22.57 -29.56
N ARG A 219 14.40 -23.35 -30.59
CA ARG A 219 15.13 -24.61 -30.43
C ARG A 219 16.11 -24.82 -31.57
N ARG A 220 17.38 -25.07 -31.24
CA ARG A 220 18.43 -25.33 -32.22
C ARG A 220 18.27 -26.72 -32.85
N ALA A 221 18.56 -26.82 -34.15
CA ALA A 221 18.59 -28.10 -34.84
C ALA A 221 19.58 -29.07 -34.16
N GLY A 222 19.13 -30.30 -33.92
CA GLY A 222 19.93 -31.33 -33.24
C GLY A 222 19.92 -31.28 -31.70
N ASP A 223 19.40 -30.23 -31.06
CA ASP A 223 19.31 -30.17 -29.59
C ASP A 223 18.06 -30.87 -29.06
N LYS A 224 18.25 -32.11 -28.58
CA LYS A 224 17.23 -32.95 -27.95
C LYS A 224 17.28 -32.96 -26.42
N GLU A 225 18.27 -32.30 -25.81
CA GLU A 225 18.53 -32.43 -24.37
C GLU A 225 18.02 -31.21 -23.60
N THR A 226 18.23 -30.00 -24.12
CA THR A 226 17.82 -28.76 -23.46
C THR A 226 16.30 -28.69 -23.35
N CYS A 227 15.79 -28.53 -22.12
CA CYS A 227 14.36 -28.45 -21.83
C CYS A 227 13.58 -29.63 -22.42
N SER A 228 14.15 -30.83 -22.32
CA SER A 228 13.56 -32.09 -22.80
C SER A 228 12.51 -32.69 -21.87
N LYS A 229 12.26 -32.06 -20.72
CA LYS A 229 11.33 -32.50 -19.69
C LYS A 229 10.39 -31.38 -19.27
N ASP A 230 9.19 -31.75 -18.86
CA ASP A 230 8.23 -30.85 -18.25
C ASP A 230 8.60 -30.49 -16.80
N VAL A 231 7.78 -29.64 -16.18
CA VAL A 231 7.94 -29.20 -14.79
C VAL A 231 7.86 -30.34 -13.77
N ASN A 232 7.30 -31.49 -14.14
CA ASN A 232 7.20 -32.69 -13.30
C ASN A 232 8.33 -33.71 -13.60
N GLY A 233 9.24 -33.38 -14.53
CA GLY A 233 10.35 -34.24 -14.93
C GLY A 233 10.01 -35.30 -15.97
N TYR A 234 8.81 -35.29 -16.55
CA TYR A 234 8.44 -36.21 -17.63
C TYR A 234 9.03 -35.74 -18.95
N SER A 235 9.67 -36.65 -19.67
CA SER A 235 10.25 -36.36 -20.98
C SER A 235 9.17 -36.04 -22.02
N TYR A 236 9.39 -35.00 -22.79
CA TYR A 236 8.55 -34.67 -23.93
C TYR A 236 8.72 -35.69 -25.06
N PRO A 237 7.66 -35.97 -25.85
CA PRO A 237 7.78 -36.79 -27.04
C PRO A 237 8.82 -36.23 -28.02
N GLU A 238 9.62 -37.10 -28.64
CA GLU A 238 10.77 -36.73 -29.45
C GLU A 238 10.40 -35.80 -30.62
N GLU A 239 9.19 -35.95 -31.16
CA GLU A 239 8.62 -35.10 -32.19
C GLU A 239 8.55 -33.62 -31.82
N TYR A 240 8.46 -33.26 -30.54
CA TYR A 240 8.46 -31.87 -30.07
C TYR A 240 9.87 -31.28 -29.88
N LEU A 241 10.90 -32.13 -29.96
CA LEU A 241 12.31 -31.76 -29.74
C LEU A 241 13.11 -31.73 -31.06
N ILE A 242 12.58 -32.28 -32.16
CA ILE A 242 13.28 -32.33 -33.45
C ILE A 242 12.98 -31.08 -34.28
N VAL A 243 14.03 -30.32 -34.61
CA VAL A 243 13.99 -29.19 -35.54
C VAL A 243 14.93 -29.49 -36.72
N ASN A 244 14.44 -29.27 -37.94
CA ASN A 244 15.26 -29.42 -39.15
C ASN A 244 16.18 -28.19 -39.32
N GLU A 245 17.36 -28.36 -39.93
CA GLU A 245 18.31 -27.25 -40.14
C GLU A 245 17.69 -26.08 -40.93
N ASP A 246 16.77 -26.37 -41.85
CA ASP A 246 16.12 -25.35 -42.70
C ASP A 246 14.97 -24.59 -42.01
N GLU A 247 14.46 -25.09 -40.87
CA GLU A 247 13.22 -24.59 -40.24
C GLU A 247 13.42 -23.27 -39.49
N LYS A 248 14.68 -22.85 -39.24
CA LYS A 248 15.05 -21.60 -38.54
C LYS A 248 14.15 -21.32 -37.33
N CYS A 249 14.06 -22.28 -36.40
CA CYS A 249 13.23 -22.15 -35.20
C CYS A 249 13.88 -21.26 -34.13
N GLU A 250 14.02 -19.97 -34.42
CA GLU A 250 14.57 -18.98 -33.50
C GLU A 250 13.97 -17.58 -33.67
N THR A 251 13.81 -16.88 -32.56
CA THR A 251 13.64 -15.43 -32.46
C THR A 251 14.71 -14.84 -31.53
N HIS A 252 14.95 -13.53 -31.63
CA HIS A 252 15.95 -12.82 -30.81
C HIS A 252 15.31 -11.61 -30.11
N PRO A 253 14.50 -11.82 -29.05
CA PRO A 253 13.77 -10.76 -28.37
C PRO A 253 14.65 -9.94 -27.41
N VAL A 254 15.82 -9.49 -27.87
CA VAL A 254 16.82 -8.78 -27.06
C VAL A 254 16.23 -7.54 -26.41
N ASP A 255 15.53 -6.69 -27.19
CA ASP A 255 14.95 -5.45 -26.69
C ASP A 255 13.88 -5.69 -25.62
N SER A 256 13.08 -6.76 -25.75
CA SER A 256 12.05 -7.12 -24.79
C SER A 256 12.65 -7.56 -23.45
N ILE A 257 13.72 -8.36 -23.49
CA ILE A 257 14.42 -8.79 -22.27
C ILE A 257 15.24 -7.65 -21.66
N LYS A 258 15.85 -6.78 -22.48
CA LYS A 258 16.48 -5.55 -22.01
C LYS A 258 15.50 -4.65 -21.28
N TYR A 259 14.34 -4.40 -21.88
CA TYR A 259 13.28 -3.61 -21.25
C TYR A 259 12.85 -4.20 -19.89
N LEU A 260 12.83 -5.53 -19.78
CA LEU A 260 12.41 -6.24 -18.58
C LEU A 260 13.50 -6.30 -17.48
N CYS A 261 14.77 -6.50 -17.85
CA CYS A 261 15.83 -6.91 -16.92
C CYS A 261 17.00 -5.94 -16.79
N GLU A 262 17.27 -5.09 -17.78
CA GLU A 262 18.49 -4.28 -17.79
C GLU A 262 18.48 -3.26 -16.64
N GLY A 263 19.60 -3.16 -15.92
CA GLY A 263 19.73 -2.29 -14.76
C GLY A 263 19.11 -2.83 -13.46
N LYS A 264 18.49 -4.02 -13.48
CA LYS A 264 18.03 -4.71 -12.26
C LYS A 264 19.10 -5.67 -11.76
N ARG A 265 19.15 -5.93 -10.45
CA ARG A 265 20.01 -6.99 -9.90
C ARG A 265 19.39 -8.36 -10.13
N LYS A 266 18.06 -8.47 -10.03
CA LYS A 266 17.29 -9.70 -10.23
C LYS A 266 16.18 -9.49 -11.26
N CYS A 267 15.94 -10.49 -12.12
CA CYS A 267 14.89 -10.42 -13.13
C CYS A 267 14.20 -11.77 -13.34
N GLU A 268 12.87 -11.79 -13.20
CA GLU A 268 12.02 -12.95 -13.51
C GLU A 268 11.54 -12.91 -14.97
N ILE A 269 11.68 -14.01 -15.69
CA ILE A 269 11.38 -14.14 -17.12
C ILE A 269 10.50 -15.37 -17.36
N LYS A 270 9.44 -15.20 -18.17
CA LYS A 270 8.51 -16.27 -18.55
C LYS A 270 8.65 -16.59 -20.03
N PRO A 271 9.55 -17.50 -20.43
CA PRO A 271 9.90 -17.75 -21.84
C PRO A 271 8.75 -18.44 -22.57
N THR A 272 7.80 -17.68 -23.09
CA THR A 272 6.60 -18.22 -23.76
C THR A 272 6.47 -17.70 -25.18
N GLY A 273 5.90 -18.55 -26.05
CA GLY A 273 5.64 -18.16 -27.43
C GLY A 273 4.65 -17.01 -27.58
N SER A 274 3.70 -16.87 -26.65
CA SER A 274 2.73 -15.76 -26.65
C SER A 274 3.37 -14.40 -26.38
N MET A 275 4.53 -14.38 -25.69
CA MET A 275 5.27 -13.14 -25.39
C MET A 275 6.39 -12.88 -26.38
N TYR A 276 7.09 -13.92 -26.84
CA TYR A 276 8.34 -13.80 -27.62
C TYR A 276 8.26 -14.38 -29.04
N GLY A 277 7.06 -14.75 -29.49
CA GLY A 277 6.77 -15.30 -30.82
C GLY A 277 6.84 -16.83 -30.88
N TYR A 278 6.20 -17.41 -31.90
CA TYR A 278 6.22 -18.85 -32.14
C TYR A 278 7.13 -19.16 -33.34
N PRO A 279 8.45 -19.35 -33.13
CA PRO A 279 9.40 -19.48 -34.24
C PRO A 279 9.19 -20.74 -35.09
N CYS A 280 8.59 -21.79 -34.54
CA CYS A 280 8.17 -22.96 -35.31
C CYS A 280 6.84 -23.51 -34.77
N VAL A 281 6.31 -24.59 -35.37
CA VAL A 281 4.98 -25.12 -35.01
C VAL A 281 5.14 -26.36 -34.15
N LYS A 282 4.43 -26.40 -33.01
CA LYS A 282 4.39 -27.58 -32.11
C LYS A 282 5.78 -28.07 -31.72
N ARG A 283 6.60 -27.18 -31.13
CA ARG A 283 7.88 -27.50 -30.52
C ARG A 283 7.97 -26.88 -29.15
N HIS A 284 8.75 -27.49 -28.26
CA HIS A 284 9.12 -26.91 -26.98
C HIS A 284 10.34 -26.02 -27.16
N TYR A 285 10.24 -24.76 -26.75
CA TYR A 285 11.30 -23.78 -26.86
C TYR A 285 12.12 -23.68 -25.58
N TYR A 286 13.29 -23.07 -25.71
CA TYR A 286 14.02 -22.55 -24.59
C TYR A 286 14.54 -21.17 -24.94
N MET A 287 14.75 -20.36 -23.90
CA MET A 287 15.43 -19.09 -24.00
C MET A 287 16.87 -19.25 -23.52
N GLU A 288 17.84 -18.84 -24.32
CA GLU A 288 19.23 -18.71 -23.90
C GLU A 288 19.57 -17.23 -23.82
N ILE A 289 19.89 -16.75 -22.62
CA ILE A 289 20.19 -15.34 -22.34
C ILE A 289 21.66 -15.23 -22.02
N LYS A 290 22.37 -14.44 -22.81
CA LYS A 290 23.74 -14.03 -22.53
C LYS A 290 23.72 -12.65 -21.91
N TYR A 291 24.34 -12.53 -20.75
CA TYR A 291 24.37 -11.29 -19.99
C TYR A 291 25.65 -11.21 -19.17
N HIS A 292 26.05 -10.02 -18.78
CA HIS A 292 27.09 -9.82 -17.79
C HIS A 292 26.58 -8.90 -16.70
N CYS A 293 27.22 -8.98 -15.53
CA CYS A 293 26.95 -8.09 -14.43
C CYS A 293 27.87 -6.87 -14.58
N LYS A 294 27.32 -5.66 -14.51
CA LYS A 294 28.10 -4.43 -14.45
C LYS A 294 27.93 -3.78 -13.08
N ARG A 295 28.97 -3.09 -12.61
CA ARG A 295 28.90 -2.38 -11.33
C ARG A 295 27.77 -1.36 -11.42
N GLU A 296 26.96 -1.27 -10.37
CA GLU A 296 25.98 -0.20 -10.23
C GLU A 296 26.76 1.09 -9.92
N GLU A 297 26.96 1.94 -10.93
CA GLU A 297 27.62 3.25 -10.79
C GLU A 297 26.58 4.31 -10.41
N ASP A 298 26.94 5.20 -9.47
CA ASP A 298 26.15 6.34 -8.97
C ASP A 298 24.64 6.10 -8.95
N LYS A 299 24.21 5.28 -7.99
CA LYS A 299 22.79 5.05 -7.75
C LYS A 299 22.09 6.39 -7.49
N LYS A 300 21.23 6.78 -8.41
CA LYS A 300 20.38 7.95 -8.23
C LYS A 300 19.34 7.63 -7.18
N ASP A 301 19.07 8.61 -6.32
CA ASP A 301 17.94 8.52 -5.39
C ASP A 301 16.66 8.20 -6.16
N PRO A 302 15.81 7.30 -5.61
CA PRO A 302 14.60 6.90 -6.28
C PRO A 302 13.67 8.10 -6.47
N ASN A 303 13.04 8.17 -7.63
CA ASN A 303 12.09 9.24 -7.95
C ASN A 303 10.68 8.83 -7.56
N PHE A 304 9.93 9.76 -6.96
CA PHE A 304 8.58 9.53 -6.47
C PHE A 304 7.54 10.35 -7.21
N ALA A 305 6.34 9.79 -7.31
CA ALA A 305 5.11 10.50 -7.63
C ALA A 305 4.16 10.46 -6.44
N ILE A 306 3.83 11.63 -5.90
CA ILE A 306 2.78 11.79 -4.91
C ILE A 306 1.45 11.91 -5.63
N VAL A 307 0.49 11.05 -5.28
CA VAL A 307 -0.82 10.97 -5.90
C VAL A 307 -1.89 11.16 -4.84
N MET A 308 -2.80 12.10 -5.09
CA MET A 308 -3.94 12.41 -4.22
C MET A 308 -5.24 12.46 -5.03
N PHE A 309 -6.37 12.29 -4.35
CA PHE A 309 -7.70 12.55 -4.90
C PHE A 309 -8.51 13.45 -3.97
N ALA A 310 -9.16 14.48 -4.54
CA ALA A 310 -10.16 15.28 -3.83
C ALA A 310 -11.13 15.96 -4.83
N ASP A 311 -12.41 15.57 -4.83
CA ASP A 311 -13.41 16.07 -5.79
C ASP A 311 -14.01 17.44 -5.40
N LYS A 312 -14.02 17.76 -4.11
CA LYS A 312 -14.68 18.96 -3.55
C LYS A 312 -13.77 19.66 -2.55
N ILE A 313 -12.64 20.17 -3.02
CA ILE A 313 -11.74 20.96 -2.18
C ILE A 313 -12.38 22.31 -1.87
N LYS A 314 -12.70 22.52 -0.60
CA LYS A 314 -13.12 23.82 -0.06
C LYS A 314 -11.92 24.47 0.63
N GLU A 315 -11.75 25.77 0.40
CA GLU A 315 -10.68 26.55 1.04
C GLU A 315 -10.72 26.41 2.56
N GLU A 316 -9.53 26.41 3.18
CA GLU A 316 -9.32 26.35 4.64
C GLU A 316 -9.84 25.05 5.31
N THR A 317 -10.17 24.03 4.52
CA THR A 317 -10.44 22.68 5.04
C THR A 317 -9.17 21.84 5.11
N ILE A 318 -9.22 20.74 5.86
CA ILE A 318 -8.14 19.75 5.93
C ILE A 318 -7.70 19.28 4.54
N TYR A 319 -8.64 19.11 3.60
CA TYR A 319 -8.36 18.69 2.23
C TYR A 319 -7.53 19.72 1.46
N ASP A 320 -7.87 21.00 1.58
CA ASP A 320 -7.08 22.09 0.97
C ASP A 320 -5.69 22.20 1.60
N HIS A 321 -5.62 22.01 2.93
CA HIS A 321 -4.35 22.01 3.65
C HIS A 321 -3.45 20.83 3.24
N ALA A 322 -3.97 19.62 3.18
CA ALA A 322 -3.21 18.42 2.79
C ALA A 322 -2.67 18.57 1.36
N VAL A 323 -3.52 18.94 0.40
CA VAL A 323 -3.11 19.19 -0.99
C VAL A 323 -2.02 20.26 -1.07
N SER A 324 -2.17 21.37 -0.35
CA SER A 324 -1.18 22.43 -0.29
C SER A 324 0.16 21.96 0.30
N GLN A 325 0.12 21.17 1.38
CA GLN A 325 1.32 20.66 2.04
C GLN A 325 2.08 19.68 1.15
N PHE A 326 1.40 18.73 0.52
CA PHE A 326 2.06 17.76 -0.37
C PHE A 326 2.55 18.36 -1.69
N ALA A 327 1.86 19.37 -2.23
CA ALA A 327 2.35 20.11 -3.38
C ALA A 327 3.68 20.83 -3.07
N GLN A 328 3.79 21.44 -1.87
CA GLN A 328 5.04 22.06 -1.40
C GLN A 328 6.12 21.02 -1.10
N TYR A 329 5.77 19.92 -0.42
CA TYR A 329 6.69 18.84 -0.11
C TYR A 329 7.28 18.19 -1.37
N ALA A 330 6.45 17.98 -2.41
CA ALA A 330 6.92 17.54 -3.72
C ALA A 330 7.87 18.55 -4.37
N ASP A 331 7.65 19.85 -4.20
CA ASP A 331 8.56 20.87 -4.74
C ASP A 331 9.91 20.90 -4.04
N VAL A 332 9.91 20.81 -2.70
CA VAL A 332 11.13 20.81 -1.88
C VAL A 332 12.01 19.60 -2.21
N HIS A 333 11.41 18.41 -2.32
CA HIS A 333 12.14 17.16 -2.53
C HIS A 333 12.22 16.73 -3.99
N ASN A 334 11.81 17.59 -4.92
CA ASN A 334 11.82 17.34 -6.36
C ASN A 334 11.02 16.09 -6.81
N TYR A 335 9.92 15.79 -6.13
CA TYR A 335 8.98 14.74 -6.51
C TYR A 335 7.97 15.24 -7.55
N LYS A 336 7.34 14.30 -8.25
CA LYS A 336 6.13 14.58 -9.04
C LYS A 336 4.93 14.67 -8.11
N PHE A 337 3.97 15.52 -8.46
CA PHE A 337 2.72 15.64 -7.72
C PHE A 337 1.54 15.60 -8.69
N PHE A 338 0.55 14.79 -8.36
CA PHE A 338 -0.66 14.59 -9.14
C PHE A 338 -1.89 14.65 -8.24
N LEU A 339 -2.85 15.48 -8.60
CA LEU A 339 -4.11 15.67 -7.89
C LEU A 339 -5.28 15.39 -8.82
N GLU A 340 -5.97 14.28 -8.58
CA GLU A 340 -7.20 13.95 -9.27
C GLU A 340 -8.42 14.57 -8.57
N GLN A 341 -9.29 15.23 -9.34
CA GLN A 341 -10.44 15.95 -8.80
C GLN A 341 -11.77 15.52 -9.43
N LYS A 342 -11.73 14.56 -10.36
CA LYS A 342 -12.92 14.12 -11.09
C LYS A 342 -13.28 12.71 -10.70
N VAL A 343 -14.52 12.54 -10.22
CA VAL A 343 -15.12 11.21 -10.09
C VAL A 343 -15.36 10.65 -11.50
N ILE A 344 -14.59 9.64 -11.89
CA ILE A 344 -14.66 9.03 -13.23
C ILE A 344 -15.64 7.86 -13.31
N ASP A 345 -15.97 7.24 -12.18
CA ASP A 345 -16.88 6.11 -12.07
C ASP A 345 -17.92 6.40 -10.97
N PRO A 346 -19.04 7.06 -11.32
CA PRO A 346 -20.06 7.43 -10.35
C PRO A 346 -20.92 6.24 -9.89
N GLU A 347 -20.75 5.05 -10.46
CA GLU A 347 -21.46 3.83 -10.06
C GLU A 347 -20.80 3.12 -8.87
N ARG A 348 -19.63 3.60 -8.43
CA ARG A 348 -18.87 3.05 -7.30
C ARG A 348 -18.69 4.05 -6.16
N PRO A 349 -18.49 3.55 -4.92
CA PRO A 349 -18.09 4.40 -3.80
C PRO A 349 -16.83 5.20 -4.11
N ILE A 350 -16.77 6.44 -3.59
CA ILE A 350 -15.68 7.39 -3.83
C ILE A 350 -14.30 6.84 -3.47
N PHE A 351 -14.23 5.91 -2.51
CA PHE A 351 -12.99 5.25 -2.09
C PHE A 351 -12.27 4.51 -3.24
N TYR A 352 -12.99 4.06 -4.29
CA TYR A 352 -12.36 3.44 -5.46
C TYR A 352 -11.57 4.42 -6.34
N MET A 353 -11.82 5.73 -6.21
CA MET A 353 -11.04 6.73 -6.96
C MET A 353 -9.55 6.62 -6.63
N LYS A 354 -9.20 6.25 -5.40
CA LYS A 354 -7.84 5.90 -4.98
C LYS A 354 -7.21 4.86 -5.88
N LEU A 355 -7.82 3.68 -5.97
CA LEU A 355 -7.26 2.57 -6.73
C LEU A 355 -7.13 2.92 -8.22
N TYR A 356 -8.10 3.68 -8.76
CA TYR A 356 -8.04 4.15 -10.14
C TYR A 356 -6.93 5.18 -10.39
N SER A 357 -6.77 6.17 -9.51
CA SER A 357 -5.70 7.16 -9.60
C SER A 357 -4.34 6.49 -9.51
N VAL A 358 -4.14 5.62 -8.52
CA VAL A 358 -2.86 4.89 -8.35
C VAL A 358 -2.60 3.99 -9.57
N LEU A 359 -3.61 3.31 -10.10
CA LEU A 359 -3.51 2.49 -11.31
C LEU A 359 -3.08 3.33 -12.53
N GLU A 360 -3.69 4.49 -12.74
CA GLU A 360 -3.33 5.41 -13.82
C GLU A 360 -1.86 5.83 -13.74
N TYR A 361 -1.39 6.20 -12.54
CA TYR A 361 -0.02 6.65 -12.34
C TYR A 361 1.00 5.50 -12.34
N VAL A 362 0.63 4.29 -11.92
CA VAL A 362 1.47 3.09 -12.18
C VAL A 362 1.62 2.87 -13.69
N ILE A 363 0.54 2.94 -14.47
CA ILE A 363 0.60 2.80 -15.93
C ILE A 363 1.46 3.90 -16.57
N LYS A 364 1.32 5.14 -16.10
CA LYS A 364 2.11 6.27 -16.59
C LYS A 364 3.60 6.07 -16.30
N GLY A 365 3.97 5.72 -15.07
CA GLY A 365 5.35 5.43 -14.70
C GLY A 365 5.95 4.27 -15.50
N LEU A 366 5.19 3.19 -15.75
CA LEU A 366 5.65 2.06 -16.57
C LEU A 366 5.97 2.48 -18.03
N LYS A 367 5.26 3.49 -18.55
CA LYS A 367 5.45 3.99 -19.92
C LYS A 367 6.63 4.95 -20.04
N ASP A 368 6.71 5.94 -19.15
CA ASP A 368 7.66 7.05 -19.29
C ASP A 368 8.90 6.93 -18.40
N LYS A 369 8.91 6.01 -17.42
CA LYS A 369 10.00 5.77 -16.47
C LYS A 369 10.41 7.03 -15.71
N SER A 370 9.49 7.97 -15.49
CA SER A 370 9.77 9.27 -14.86
C SER A 370 9.80 9.23 -13.32
N TYR A 371 9.34 8.14 -12.71
CA TYR A 371 9.40 7.83 -11.29
C TYR A 371 9.32 6.30 -11.09
N GLU A 372 9.79 5.85 -9.94
CA GLU A 372 9.89 4.43 -9.60
C GLU A 372 8.89 4.01 -8.52
N TRP A 373 8.39 4.96 -7.75
CA TRP A 373 7.42 4.74 -6.68
C TRP A 373 6.28 5.75 -6.77
N VAL A 374 5.07 5.25 -6.52
CA VAL A 374 3.87 6.06 -6.28
C VAL A 374 3.63 6.08 -4.77
N PHE A 375 3.54 7.28 -4.20
CA PHE A 375 3.10 7.50 -2.83
C PHE A 375 1.65 7.98 -2.86
N TRP A 376 0.74 7.12 -2.41
CA TRP A 376 -0.66 7.49 -2.22
C TRP A 376 -0.85 8.12 -0.85
N VAL A 377 -1.61 9.21 -0.79
CA VAL A 377 -2.00 9.84 0.46
C VAL A 377 -3.42 10.38 0.41
N ASP A 378 -4.25 9.96 1.36
CA ASP A 378 -5.62 10.47 1.54
C ASP A 378 -5.62 11.97 1.89
N GLY A 379 -6.75 12.63 1.62
CA GLY A 379 -6.86 14.09 1.76
C GLY A 379 -7.10 14.59 3.19
N ASP A 380 -7.30 13.69 4.15
CA ASP A 380 -7.58 13.97 5.56
C ASP A 380 -6.38 13.68 6.46
N VAL A 381 -5.23 14.25 6.08
CA VAL A 381 -3.97 14.12 6.80
C VAL A 381 -3.31 15.49 7.03
N THR A 382 -2.37 15.53 7.98
CA THR A 382 -1.42 16.63 8.15
C THR A 382 0.00 16.09 7.99
N LEU A 383 0.81 16.74 7.16
CA LEU A 383 2.25 16.52 7.06
C LEU A 383 2.95 17.17 8.25
N VAL A 384 3.39 16.34 9.21
CA VAL A 384 3.92 16.83 10.49
C VAL A 384 5.44 16.93 10.51
N ASN A 385 6.14 16.12 9.72
CA ASN A 385 7.60 16.17 9.61
C ASN A 385 8.08 16.13 8.14
N PRO A 386 8.27 17.29 7.48
CA PRO A 386 8.71 17.33 6.09
C PRO A 386 10.21 17.02 5.90
N ASN A 387 10.97 16.80 6.97
CA ASN A 387 12.41 16.45 6.91
C ASN A 387 12.67 14.99 6.55
N ILE A 388 11.65 14.14 6.65
CA ILE A 388 11.72 12.74 6.25
C ILE A 388 11.38 12.65 4.76
N LYS A 389 12.33 12.21 3.95
CA LYS A 389 12.16 11.91 2.53
C LYS A 389 11.49 10.54 2.34
N LEU A 390 10.80 10.34 1.21
CA LEU A 390 10.03 9.11 0.94
C LEU A 390 10.92 7.86 0.74
N ASP A 391 12.17 8.04 0.33
CA ASP A 391 13.17 6.97 0.22
C ASP A 391 13.54 6.35 1.57
N ALA A 392 13.29 7.05 2.69
CA ALA A 392 13.44 6.50 4.02
C ALA A 392 12.67 5.18 4.20
N PHE A 393 11.47 5.07 3.61
CA PHE A 393 10.49 4.01 3.88
C PHE A 393 10.55 2.80 2.92
N ILE A 394 11.21 2.92 1.77
CA ILE A 394 11.18 1.87 0.74
C ILE A 394 12.09 0.68 1.10
N PRO A 395 11.88 -0.51 0.52
CA PRO A 395 12.72 -1.67 0.78
C PRO A 395 14.21 -1.44 0.47
N PRO A 396 15.13 -2.10 1.20
CA PRO A 396 16.54 -2.14 0.81
C PRO A 396 16.74 -2.91 -0.50
N GLU A 397 17.91 -2.76 -1.11
CA GLU A 397 18.24 -3.30 -2.44
C GLU A 397 18.20 -4.83 -2.53
N ASP A 398 18.49 -5.51 -1.43
CA ASP A 398 18.42 -6.96 -1.37
C ASP A 398 16.98 -7.48 -1.32
N GLN A 399 15.99 -6.63 -1.01
CA GLN A 399 14.56 -6.95 -0.96
C GLN A 399 13.78 -6.37 -2.14
N GLU A 400 14.28 -6.59 -3.36
CA GLU A 400 13.71 -6.09 -4.62
C GLU A 400 12.30 -6.62 -4.94
N ASP A 401 11.90 -7.76 -4.38
CA ASP A 401 10.61 -8.39 -4.68
C ASP A 401 9.43 -7.68 -3.96
N ILE A 402 9.71 -6.82 -2.97
CA ILE A 402 8.71 -6.01 -2.29
C ILE A 402 8.32 -4.81 -3.16
N HIS A 403 7.03 -4.69 -3.44
CA HIS A 403 6.44 -3.68 -4.30
C HIS A 403 5.37 -2.85 -3.62
N LEU A 404 4.84 -3.27 -2.47
CA LEU A 404 3.87 -2.54 -1.67
C LEU A 404 4.37 -2.37 -0.23
N VAL A 405 4.43 -1.13 0.25
CA VAL A 405 4.74 -0.78 1.64
C VAL A 405 3.51 -0.08 2.20
N ILE A 406 2.87 -0.70 3.18
CA ILE A 406 1.55 -0.27 3.68
C ILE A 406 1.45 -0.56 5.17
N ALA A 407 0.68 0.25 5.90
CA ALA A 407 0.46 0.07 7.33
C ALA A 407 -0.84 -0.70 7.59
N ASP A 408 -0.90 -1.33 8.75
CA ASP A 408 -2.11 -1.87 9.36
C ASP A 408 -2.57 -1.00 10.54
N ASP A 409 -3.79 -1.24 10.98
CA ASP A 409 -4.38 -0.75 12.22
C ASP A 409 -5.23 -1.85 12.88
N PHE A 410 -5.94 -1.51 13.95
CA PHE A 410 -6.80 -2.45 14.68
C PHE A 410 -7.96 -3.05 13.86
N LEU A 411 -8.25 -2.53 12.66
CA LEU A 411 -9.22 -3.06 11.70
C LEU A 411 -8.56 -3.82 10.53
N GLY A 412 -7.23 -4.00 10.57
CA GLY A 412 -6.44 -4.69 9.55
C GLY A 412 -5.75 -3.69 8.61
N LEU A 413 -5.73 -4.01 7.32
CA LEU A 413 -5.01 -3.18 6.34
C LEU A 413 -5.61 -1.77 6.23
N ASN A 414 -4.80 -0.74 6.44
CA ASN A 414 -5.21 0.65 6.25
C ASN A 414 -4.64 1.20 4.94
N ALA A 415 -5.52 1.40 3.95
CA ALA A 415 -5.13 1.89 2.62
C ALA A 415 -5.16 3.42 2.49
N GLY A 416 -5.12 4.18 3.58
CA GLY A 416 -5.12 5.64 3.52
C GLY A 416 -3.80 6.23 3.03
N ILE A 417 -2.69 5.59 3.39
CA ILE A 417 -1.34 5.98 3.01
C ILE A 417 -0.52 4.72 2.69
N PHE A 418 0.12 4.68 1.53
CA PHE A 418 1.02 3.58 1.16
C PHE A 418 1.97 3.98 0.03
N LEU A 419 3.08 3.26 -0.07
CA LEU A 419 3.98 3.32 -1.23
C LEU A 419 3.78 2.08 -2.09
N ILE A 420 3.66 2.27 -3.40
CA ILE A 420 3.61 1.19 -4.37
C ILE A 420 4.62 1.41 -5.50
N ARG A 421 5.45 0.41 -5.78
CA ARG A 421 6.47 0.47 -6.82
C ARG A 421 5.80 0.49 -8.19
N VAL A 422 6.34 1.24 -9.13
CA VAL A 422 6.00 1.18 -10.54
C VAL A 422 6.49 -0.15 -11.10
N HIS A 423 5.64 -1.17 -11.05
CA HIS A 423 5.97 -2.54 -11.41
C HIS A 423 4.78 -3.25 -12.08
N PRO A 424 4.99 -4.20 -13.01
CA PRO A 424 3.91 -5.01 -13.58
C PRO A 424 3.09 -5.78 -12.52
N TRP A 425 3.73 -6.19 -11.42
CA TRP A 425 3.02 -6.78 -10.28
C TRP A 425 2.00 -5.79 -9.69
N SER A 426 2.41 -4.55 -9.45
CA SER A 426 1.54 -3.49 -8.91
C SER A 426 0.35 -3.20 -9.80
N LEU A 427 0.56 -3.16 -11.12
CA LEU A 427 -0.51 -3.05 -12.12
C LEU A 427 -1.52 -4.20 -11.98
N SER A 428 -1.03 -5.43 -11.94
CA SER A 428 -1.87 -6.64 -11.84
C SER A 428 -2.59 -6.72 -10.50
N PHE A 429 -1.93 -6.34 -9.41
CA PHE A 429 -2.50 -6.22 -8.08
C PHE A 429 -3.66 -5.22 -8.04
N LEU A 430 -3.44 -3.99 -8.53
CA LEU A 430 -4.47 -2.94 -8.55
C LEU A 430 -5.66 -3.32 -9.43
N MET A 431 -5.44 -3.96 -10.59
CA MET A 431 -6.53 -4.45 -11.44
C MET A 431 -7.39 -5.51 -10.73
N ARG A 432 -6.75 -6.44 -10.02
CA ARG A 432 -7.46 -7.45 -9.20
C ARG A 432 -8.22 -6.78 -8.05
N ALA A 433 -7.61 -5.86 -7.31
CA ALA A 433 -8.25 -5.15 -6.21
C ALA A 433 -9.45 -4.31 -6.70
N CYS A 434 -9.29 -3.59 -7.83
CA CYS A 434 -10.36 -2.83 -8.46
C CYS A 434 -11.54 -3.74 -8.85
N SER A 435 -11.29 -4.96 -9.30
CA SER A 435 -12.32 -5.86 -9.82
C SER A 435 -12.84 -6.89 -8.81
N TYR A 436 -12.21 -6.99 -7.63
CA TYR A 436 -12.47 -8.03 -6.63
C TYR A 436 -13.97 -8.21 -6.32
N ALA A 437 -14.67 -7.11 -6.03
CA ALA A 437 -16.08 -7.13 -5.66
C ALA A 437 -17.01 -7.71 -6.75
N PHE A 438 -16.62 -7.63 -8.03
CA PHE A 438 -17.43 -8.16 -9.13
C PHE A 438 -17.36 -9.69 -9.24
N TYR A 439 -16.23 -10.27 -8.84
CA TYR A 439 -15.98 -11.71 -8.91
C TYR A 439 -16.21 -12.41 -7.58
N ASN A 440 -16.20 -11.68 -6.46
CA ASN A 440 -16.43 -12.19 -5.11
C ASN A 440 -17.69 -11.55 -4.49
N LYS A 441 -18.86 -11.84 -5.08
CA LYS A 441 -20.13 -11.18 -4.73
C LYS A 441 -20.60 -11.43 -3.30
N ASP A 442 -20.16 -12.53 -2.71
CA ASP A 442 -20.51 -12.94 -1.34
C ASP A 442 -19.47 -12.49 -0.31
N ALA A 443 -18.38 -11.83 -0.74
CA ALA A 443 -17.34 -11.34 0.15
C ALA A 443 -17.83 -10.13 0.96
N TYR A 444 -17.47 -10.10 2.24
CA TYR A 444 -17.78 -9.00 3.13
C TYR A 444 -16.69 -7.93 3.03
N LEU A 445 -17.02 -6.77 2.44
CA LEU A 445 -16.08 -5.69 2.15
C LEU A 445 -16.36 -4.45 2.99
N VAL A 446 -15.80 -4.37 4.20
CA VAL A 446 -15.79 -3.15 5.02
C VAL A 446 -14.71 -2.22 4.48
N TYR A 447 -15.01 -0.96 4.18
CA TYR A 447 -14.07 -0.06 3.46
C TYR A 447 -13.56 -0.72 2.17
N VAL A 448 -14.42 -0.69 1.16
CA VAL A 448 -14.40 -1.59 0.00
C VAL A 448 -13.09 -1.65 -0.79
N ASP A 449 -12.31 -0.57 -0.84
CA ASP A 449 -11.01 -0.50 -1.49
C ASP A 449 -9.93 -1.22 -0.68
N GLN A 450 -9.82 -0.95 0.63
CA GLN A 450 -8.79 -1.52 1.48
C GLN A 450 -9.01 -3.03 1.70
N THR A 451 -10.26 -3.46 1.92
CA THR A 451 -10.54 -4.89 2.13
C THR A 451 -10.41 -5.68 0.84
N ALA A 452 -10.69 -5.06 -0.33
CA ALA A 452 -10.39 -5.69 -1.61
C ALA A 452 -8.87 -5.87 -1.81
N MET A 453 -8.04 -4.89 -1.43
CA MET A 453 -6.59 -5.04 -1.43
C MET A 453 -6.15 -6.18 -0.50
N TYR A 454 -6.65 -6.20 0.73
CA TYR A 454 -6.36 -7.24 1.71
C TYR A 454 -6.62 -8.66 1.18
N TYR A 455 -7.82 -8.89 0.62
CA TYR A 455 -8.16 -10.22 0.10
C TYR A 455 -7.34 -10.61 -1.13
N VAL A 456 -7.00 -9.66 -2.01
CA VAL A 456 -6.09 -9.98 -3.12
C VAL A 456 -4.71 -10.41 -2.62
N LEU A 457 -4.16 -9.73 -1.59
CA LEU A 457 -2.86 -10.10 -1.03
C LEU A 457 -2.88 -11.49 -0.37
N THR A 458 -3.89 -11.73 0.48
CA THR A 458 -3.93 -12.93 1.34
C THR A 458 -4.43 -14.17 0.62
N GLU A 459 -5.52 -14.08 -0.15
CA GLU A 459 -6.09 -15.23 -0.86
C GLU A 459 -5.16 -15.75 -1.97
N GLN A 460 -4.36 -14.85 -2.55
CA GLN A 460 -3.45 -15.17 -3.67
C GLN A 460 -2.00 -15.36 -3.20
N LYS A 461 -1.75 -15.34 -1.88
CA LYS A 461 -0.45 -15.64 -1.26
C LYS A 461 0.69 -14.77 -1.77
N GLU A 462 0.47 -13.46 -1.76
CA GLU A 462 1.38 -12.46 -2.30
C GLU A 462 2.46 -12.02 -1.29
N ASP A 463 2.71 -12.79 -0.23
CA ASP A 463 3.53 -12.43 0.94
C ASP A 463 4.95 -11.93 0.61
N LYS A 464 5.49 -12.34 -0.55
CA LYS A 464 6.81 -11.92 -1.04
C LYS A 464 6.83 -10.50 -1.62
N HIS A 465 5.67 -9.95 -1.95
CA HIS A 465 5.52 -8.70 -2.71
C HIS A 465 5.08 -7.49 -1.89
N TYR A 466 4.79 -7.68 -0.61
CA TYR A 466 4.43 -6.58 0.27
C TYR A 466 5.09 -6.69 1.63
N ILE A 467 5.08 -5.58 2.36
CA ILE A 467 5.45 -5.52 3.76
C ILE A 467 4.43 -4.66 4.49
N ILE A 468 3.97 -5.16 5.64
CA ILE A 468 3.19 -4.39 6.59
C ILE A 468 4.18 -3.70 7.52
N VAL A 469 4.01 -2.39 7.72
CA VAL A 469 4.95 -1.57 8.50
C VAL A 469 4.24 -0.92 9.69
N PRO A 470 5.00 -0.50 10.73
CA PRO A 470 4.41 0.18 11.87
C PRO A 470 3.60 1.41 11.44
N GLN A 471 2.38 1.51 11.97
CA GLN A 471 1.45 2.59 11.64
C GLN A 471 2.07 3.99 11.79
N ASN A 472 2.89 4.18 12.83
CA ASN A 472 3.54 5.46 13.14
C ASN A 472 4.53 5.98 12.08
N TRP A 473 4.88 5.18 11.07
CA TRP A 473 5.79 5.63 10.03
C TRP A 473 5.17 6.69 9.13
N PHE A 474 3.90 6.52 8.74
CA PHE A 474 3.23 7.42 7.82
C PHE A 474 1.70 7.38 7.91
N ASN A 475 1.14 6.69 8.90
CA ASN A 475 -0.30 6.52 9.07
C ASN A 475 -0.74 6.70 10.53
N SER A 476 0.01 7.51 11.30
CA SER A 476 -0.25 7.74 12.72
C SER A 476 -1.62 8.38 12.94
N TYR A 477 -2.35 7.95 13.96
CA TYR A 477 -3.65 8.52 14.28
C TYR A 477 -3.56 9.73 15.20
N TYR A 478 -4.34 10.75 14.87
CA TYR A 478 -4.67 11.77 15.87
C TYR A 478 -5.54 11.11 16.94
N CYS A 479 -5.13 11.17 18.21
CA CYS A 479 -5.92 10.65 19.32
C CYS A 479 -5.80 11.58 20.53
N ASP A 480 -6.94 11.94 21.12
CA ASP A 480 -6.98 12.72 22.36
C ASP A 480 -6.57 11.83 23.54
N ASP A 481 -7.13 10.62 23.62
CA ASP A 481 -6.75 9.57 24.57
C ASP A 481 -5.64 8.66 24.02
N ASP A 482 -5.24 7.64 24.78
CA ASP A 482 -4.28 6.64 24.29
C ASP A 482 -4.97 5.68 23.31
N CYS A 483 -4.35 5.47 22.16
CA CYS A 483 -4.89 4.64 21.08
C CYS A 483 -3.73 3.94 20.35
N GLU A 484 -4.03 2.80 19.74
CA GLU A 484 -3.08 2.15 18.84
C GLU A 484 -2.76 3.06 17.65
N GLY A 485 -1.48 3.17 17.31
CA GLY A 485 -1.02 4.05 16.24
C GLY A 485 -1.02 5.54 16.57
N LYS A 486 -1.21 5.94 17.84
CA LYS A 486 -1.22 7.35 18.25
C LYS A 486 0.02 8.10 17.77
N ALA A 487 -0.20 9.27 17.17
CA ALA A 487 0.84 10.16 16.68
C ALA A 487 1.86 10.54 17.75
N GLN A 488 3.14 10.44 17.38
CA GLN A 488 4.29 10.76 18.22
C GLN A 488 5.14 11.86 17.57
N LYS A 489 5.94 12.52 18.40
CA LYS A 489 6.90 13.53 17.93
C LYS A 489 7.92 12.87 16.99
N GLY A 490 8.16 13.50 15.85
CA GLY A 490 9.05 12.97 14.82
C GLY A 490 8.40 11.99 13.84
N ASP A 491 7.12 11.63 14.02
CA ASP A 491 6.35 10.89 13.00
C ASP A 491 6.27 11.71 11.70
N PHE A 492 6.02 11.06 10.57
CA PHE A 492 5.95 11.73 9.26
C PHE A 492 4.61 12.42 9.03
N LEU A 493 3.50 11.68 9.23
CA LEU A 493 2.13 12.11 8.95
C LEU A 493 1.20 11.80 10.13
N VAL A 494 0.15 12.61 10.24
CA VAL A 494 -1.00 12.32 11.10
C VAL A 494 -2.26 12.21 10.24
N HIS A 495 -2.96 11.09 10.38
CA HIS A 495 -4.18 10.74 9.68
C HIS A 495 -5.39 10.90 10.60
N PHE A 496 -6.40 11.63 10.13
CA PHE A 496 -7.63 11.92 10.87
C PHE A 496 -8.77 10.96 10.48
N ALA A 497 -8.43 9.68 10.25
CA ALA A 497 -9.38 8.63 9.92
C ALA A 497 -10.48 8.53 10.99
N GLY A 498 -11.75 8.48 10.56
CA GLY A 498 -12.88 8.33 11.48
C GLY A 498 -13.22 9.55 12.35
N TYR A 499 -12.42 10.63 12.33
CA TYR A 499 -12.73 11.85 13.11
C TYR A 499 -13.89 12.65 12.51
N ILE A 500 -14.74 13.21 13.38
CA ILE A 500 -15.93 13.98 12.99
C ILE A 500 -15.55 15.39 12.53
N ASP A 501 -14.82 16.15 13.35
CA ASP A 501 -14.42 17.54 13.05
C ASP A 501 -12.93 17.60 12.65
N LYS A 502 -12.65 17.08 11.45
CA LYS A 502 -11.29 16.96 10.92
C LYS A 502 -10.62 18.31 10.70
N ASP A 503 -11.40 19.32 10.30
CA ASP A 503 -10.90 20.67 10.06
C ASP A 503 -10.34 21.25 11.37
N TYR A 504 -11.13 21.22 12.45
CA TYR A 504 -10.70 21.71 13.75
C TYR A 504 -9.50 20.91 14.31
N THR A 505 -9.56 19.58 14.29
CA THR A 505 -8.47 18.75 14.85
C THR A 505 -7.18 18.90 14.06
N SER A 506 -7.26 19.08 12.74
CA SER A 506 -6.09 19.36 11.91
C SER A 506 -5.43 20.68 12.31
N GLU A 507 -6.23 21.70 12.61
CA GLU A 507 -5.72 23.00 13.03
C GLU A 507 -5.04 22.94 14.40
N LEU A 508 -5.61 22.20 15.35
CA LEU A 508 -4.95 21.90 16.63
C LEU A 508 -3.61 21.21 16.43
N MET A 509 -3.53 20.26 15.48
CA MET A 509 -2.28 19.57 15.18
C MET A 509 -1.22 20.53 14.61
N LYS A 510 -1.60 21.44 13.71
CA LYS A 510 -0.68 22.47 13.20
C LYS A 510 -0.17 23.37 14.32
N GLN A 511 -1.04 23.80 15.23
CA GLN A 511 -0.63 24.61 16.38
C GLN A 511 0.36 23.85 17.28
N LYS A 512 0.16 22.54 17.50
CA LYS A 512 1.12 21.68 18.20
C LYS A 512 2.48 21.66 17.50
N MET A 513 2.53 21.54 16.17
CA MET A 513 3.78 21.57 15.41
C MET A 513 4.50 22.91 15.51
N ILE A 514 3.78 24.03 15.36
CA ILE A 514 4.36 25.39 15.43
C ILE A 514 4.91 25.67 16.83
N SER A 515 4.20 25.24 17.87
CA SER A 515 4.61 25.46 19.27
C SER A 515 5.73 24.53 19.74
N ASN A 516 5.91 23.36 19.13
CA ASN A 516 6.94 22.40 19.49
C ASN A 516 7.61 21.79 18.24
N LYS A 517 8.85 22.23 17.99
CA LYS A 517 9.68 21.77 16.87
C LYS A 517 10.07 20.28 16.94
N GLU A 518 9.94 19.61 18.08
CA GLU A 518 10.19 18.16 18.18
C GLU A 518 9.23 17.35 17.28
N TRP A 519 8.08 17.90 16.91
CA TRP A 519 7.19 17.24 15.94
C TRP A 519 7.84 17.06 14.56
N CYS A 520 8.73 17.97 14.17
CA CYS A 520 9.43 17.95 12.89
C CYS A 520 10.94 17.70 13.03
N SER A 521 11.42 17.14 14.14
CA SER A 521 12.87 17.03 14.40
C SER A 521 13.53 15.80 13.78
N ARG A 522 12.78 14.72 13.57
CA ARG A 522 13.37 13.46 13.09
C ARG A 522 13.89 13.60 11.66
N THR A 523 15.13 13.20 11.42
CA THR A 523 15.78 13.32 10.11
C THR A 523 15.47 12.13 9.21
N THR A 524 15.72 12.29 7.91
CA THR A 524 15.67 11.18 6.94
C THR A 524 16.62 10.04 7.34
N LYS A 525 17.82 10.37 7.84
CA LYS A 525 18.85 9.38 8.24
C LYS A 525 18.38 8.53 9.41
N GLU A 526 17.84 9.16 10.45
CA GLU A 526 17.27 8.46 11.62
C GLU A 526 16.09 7.58 11.24
N MET A 527 15.18 8.09 10.40
CA MET A 527 14.06 7.29 9.92
C MET A 527 14.58 6.10 9.11
N ARG A 528 15.52 6.31 8.18
CA ARG A 528 16.07 5.25 7.34
C ARG A 528 16.73 4.15 8.17
N LYS A 529 17.47 4.51 9.22
CA LYS A 529 18.07 3.55 10.16
C LYS A 529 17.00 2.65 10.79
N THR A 530 15.96 3.25 11.38
CA THR A 530 14.85 2.50 11.98
C THR A 530 14.11 1.63 10.96
N VAL A 531 13.92 2.12 9.75
CA VAL A 531 13.29 1.35 8.67
C VAL A 531 14.16 0.13 8.32
N LEU A 532 15.46 0.33 8.07
CA LEU A 532 16.35 -0.78 7.72
C LEU A 532 16.43 -1.84 8.81
N ASP A 533 16.47 -1.43 10.08
CA ASP A 533 16.44 -2.36 11.22
C ASP A 533 15.17 -3.21 11.19
N TYR A 534 14.01 -2.61 10.90
CA TYR A 534 12.73 -3.32 10.79
C TYR A 534 12.69 -4.29 9.60
N TYR A 535 13.18 -3.87 8.43
CA TYR A 535 13.23 -4.73 7.23
C TYR A 535 14.14 -5.95 7.42
N ASN A 536 15.13 -5.85 8.32
CA ASN A 536 16.02 -6.95 8.69
C ASN A 536 15.44 -7.89 9.75
N LEU A 537 14.31 -7.55 10.38
CA LEU A 537 13.65 -8.43 11.33
C LEU A 537 13.14 -9.72 10.64
N PRO A 538 13.17 -10.86 11.35
CA PRO A 538 12.44 -12.05 10.93
C PRO A 538 10.96 -11.74 10.64
N LYS A 539 10.37 -12.39 9.64
CA LYS A 539 8.98 -12.14 9.20
C LYS A 539 7.95 -12.28 10.32
N ASP A 540 8.18 -13.17 11.27
CA ASP A 540 7.32 -13.39 12.45
C ASP A 540 7.40 -12.28 13.50
N GLN A 541 8.41 -11.41 13.42
CA GLN A 541 8.57 -10.22 14.26
C GLN A 541 8.12 -8.93 13.55
N GLN A 542 7.74 -9.03 12.28
CA GLN A 542 7.12 -7.95 11.52
C GLN A 542 5.60 -7.93 11.76
N HIS A 543 4.97 -6.81 11.41
CA HIS A 543 3.53 -6.68 11.42
C HIS A 543 2.92 -7.63 10.37
N HIS A 544 1.71 -8.10 10.64
CA HIS A 544 1.02 -9.08 9.80
C HIS A 544 -0.49 -8.84 9.83
N ILE A 545 -1.14 -9.19 8.73
CA ILE A 545 -2.58 -8.98 8.46
C ILE A 545 -3.28 -10.31 8.17
#